data_AF-A0AAN5C7D3-F1
#
_entry.id   AF-A0AAN5C7D3-F1
#
_cell.length_a   1.000
_cell.length_b   1.000
_cell.length_c   1.000
_cell.angle_alpha   90.00
_cell.angle_beta   90.00
_cell.angle_gamma   90.00
#
_symmetry.space_group_name_H-M   'P 1'
#
loop_
_entity.id
_entity.type
_entity.pdbx_description
1 polymer ?
#
loop_
_entity_poly.entity_id
_entity_poly.type
_entity_poly.pdbx_seq_one_letter_code
_entity_poly.pdbx_strand_id
1 'polypeptide(L)'
;PSTMFLYLLLLASLLGSTYGQSCKPQNELGPCMGGAAPCLDIGATCLADLQTCCAQGAVCGGKNDPPTQADLWDLRYYYNRAKVLHAFSATPEGYEQIQNNGIRGYTSKADEGSLGATLSDDGFAKLAEVCSDQAERDNIKKLWFVKSGQAYRHSFEDPKSTDAVYVGYVSLKQNACGAIWPKKRWACAVSADMMYAGDLSKNTWYAGRQQDGGKVHFWLWEFEEAKRNKQRNGTIC
;
A
#
# COMPACT_ATOMS: atom_id res chain seq x y z
N PRO A 1 28.28 73.37 10.81
CA PRO A 1 29.15 72.35 11.42
C PRO A 1 28.95 70.99 10.73
N SER A 2 29.86 70.68 9.82
CA SER A 2 30.34 69.33 9.44
C SER A 2 29.30 68.33 8.89
N THR A 3 29.20 68.16 7.56
CA THR A 3 29.89 67.14 6.72
C THR A 3 29.57 65.69 7.10
N MET A 4 29.38 64.68 6.24
CA MET A 4 29.32 64.44 4.78
C MET A 4 29.47 62.89 4.66
N PHE A 5 29.11 62.29 3.50
CA PHE A 5 29.41 60.89 3.08
C PHE A 5 28.53 59.76 3.67
N LEU A 6 28.06 58.74 2.92
CA LEU A 6 28.01 58.45 1.48
C LEU A 6 27.07 57.24 1.27
N TYR A 7 26.47 57.21 0.08
CA TYR A 7 25.67 56.15 -0.56
C TYR A 7 26.26 54.73 -0.54
N LEU A 8 25.39 53.71 -0.55
CA LEU A 8 25.41 52.69 -1.63
C LEU A 8 24.05 51.95 -1.78
N LEU A 9 23.54 51.93 -3.01
CA LEU A 9 22.40 51.13 -3.49
C LEU A 9 22.72 49.63 -3.49
N LEU A 10 21.72 48.78 -3.26
CA LEU A 10 21.62 47.50 -3.97
C LEU A 10 20.18 46.99 -4.13
N LEU A 11 19.72 47.16 -5.37
CA LEU A 11 18.76 46.39 -6.18
C LEU A 11 17.91 45.29 -5.53
N ALA A 12 16.60 45.49 -5.62
CA ALA A 12 15.61 44.45 -5.80
C ALA A 12 15.55 44.02 -7.28
N SER A 13 15.61 42.71 -7.57
CA SER A 13 14.85 41.99 -8.59
C SER A 13 15.49 40.64 -8.91
N LEU A 14 14.74 39.56 -8.69
CA LEU A 14 14.53 38.44 -9.62
C LEU A 14 13.77 37.31 -8.90
N LEU A 15 12.44 37.40 -8.94
CA LEU A 15 11.58 36.24 -8.93
C LEU A 15 11.72 35.56 -10.30
N GLY A 16 12.31 34.38 -10.33
CA GLY A 16 12.53 33.58 -11.53
C GLY A 16 12.21 32.11 -11.25
N SER A 17 10.95 31.77 -11.50
CA SER A 17 10.38 30.44 -11.77
C SER A 17 11.37 29.27 -11.88
N THR A 18 11.39 28.37 -10.89
CA THR A 18 11.90 27.01 -11.08
C THR A 18 10.81 26.19 -11.77
N TYR A 19 10.86 26.14 -13.10
CA TYR A 19 10.19 25.09 -13.87
C TYR A 19 10.72 23.74 -13.40
N GLY A 20 9.85 22.93 -12.80
CA GLY A 20 10.14 21.53 -12.50
C GLY A 20 10.44 20.77 -13.79
N GLN A 21 11.68 20.34 -13.97
CA GLN A 21 12.01 19.34 -14.97
C GLN A 21 11.50 17.99 -14.47
N SER A 22 10.44 17.52 -15.12
CA SER A 22 9.98 16.14 -15.05
C SER A 22 11.11 15.22 -15.52
N CYS A 23 11.62 14.40 -14.60
CA CYS A 23 12.48 13.28 -14.97
C CYS A 23 11.62 12.26 -15.71
N LYS A 24 11.76 12.19 -17.04
CA LYS A 24 11.31 11.04 -17.82
C LYS A 24 12.37 9.93 -17.67
N PRO A 25 11.97 8.65 -17.53
CA PRO A 25 12.94 7.57 -17.54
C PRO A 25 13.47 7.40 -18.97
N GLN A 26 14.79 7.58 -19.14
CA GLN A 26 15.48 7.03 -20.30
C GLN A 26 15.85 5.59 -19.96
N ASN A 27 15.15 4.66 -20.61
CA ASN A 27 15.65 3.29 -20.79
C ASN A 27 17.00 3.36 -21.52
N GLU A 28 17.89 2.42 -21.20
CA GLU A 28 19.23 2.17 -21.77
C GLU A 28 20.44 2.59 -20.90
N LEU A 29 20.64 1.93 -19.76
CA LEU A 29 22.00 1.67 -19.24
C LEU A 29 22.05 0.26 -18.64
N GLY A 30 22.97 -0.57 -19.15
CA GLY A 30 23.16 -1.97 -18.75
C GLY A 30 23.73 -2.16 -17.32
N PRO A 31 23.87 -3.41 -16.85
CA PRO A 31 24.13 -3.70 -15.44
C PRO A 31 25.60 -3.44 -15.04
N CYS A 32 25.81 -2.68 -13.97
CA CYS A 32 27.10 -2.56 -13.29
C CYS A 32 27.23 -3.67 -12.23
N MET A 33 28.23 -4.55 -12.38
CA MET A 33 28.55 -5.60 -11.42
C MET A 33 29.61 -5.11 -10.42
N GLY A 34 29.30 -5.10 -9.11
CA GLY A 34 30.31 -5.14 -8.04
C GLY A 34 30.07 -4.24 -6.81
N GLY A 35 30.00 -4.87 -5.63
CA GLY A 35 30.50 -4.42 -4.31
C GLY A 35 30.13 -3.03 -3.77
N ALA A 36 29.22 -2.99 -2.78
CA ALA A 36 28.55 -1.80 -2.24
C ALA A 36 29.30 -0.99 -1.15
N ALA A 37 29.05 0.33 -1.13
CA ALA A 37 29.07 1.19 0.06
C ALA A 37 27.85 2.15 0.02
N PRO A 38 27.21 2.49 1.15
CA PRO A 38 25.99 3.32 1.15
C PRO A 38 26.32 4.82 0.99
N CYS A 39 25.65 5.49 0.04
CA CYS A 39 25.65 6.95 -0.06
C CYS A 39 24.84 7.55 1.10
N LEU A 40 25.46 8.41 1.90
CA LEU A 40 24.79 9.15 2.97
C LEU A 40 24.04 10.37 2.40
N ASP A 41 22.79 10.51 2.85
CA ASP A 41 21.87 11.66 2.69
C ASP A 41 22.56 13.03 2.57
N ILE A 42 22.22 13.85 1.55
CA ILE A 42 21.92 15.30 1.72
C ILE A 42 20.96 15.77 0.61
N GLY A 43 19.95 16.56 1.01
CA GLY A 43 19.00 17.19 0.10
C GLY A 43 19.60 18.15 -0.95
N ALA A 44 18.78 18.40 -1.97
CA ALA A 44 18.83 19.53 -2.90
C ALA A 44 19.92 19.62 -4.00
N THR A 45 20.75 18.60 -4.25
CA THR A 45 21.73 18.67 -5.37
C THR A 45 21.87 17.38 -6.21
N CYS A 46 20.76 16.82 -6.70
CA CYS A 46 20.79 15.66 -7.61
C CYS A 46 21.45 15.91 -8.99
N LEU A 47 21.91 17.13 -9.30
CA LEU A 47 22.58 17.43 -10.58
C LEU A 47 24.10 17.32 -10.55
N ALA A 48 24.73 17.27 -9.36
CA ALA A 48 26.19 17.16 -9.24
C ALA A 48 26.69 15.73 -8.98
N ASP A 49 25.80 14.79 -8.63
CA ASP A 49 26.19 13.49 -8.08
C ASP A 49 25.84 12.27 -8.95
N LEU A 50 25.33 12.48 -10.17
CA LEU A 50 25.02 11.37 -11.08
C LEU A 50 26.29 10.57 -11.45
N GLN A 51 27.43 11.24 -11.52
CA GLN A 51 28.73 10.62 -11.84
C GLN A 51 29.34 9.89 -10.63
N THR A 52 29.06 10.35 -9.41
CA THR A 52 29.59 9.76 -8.17
C THR A 52 28.78 8.54 -7.72
N CYS A 53 27.44 8.56 -7.85
CA CYS A 53 26.60 7.40 -7.53
C CYS A 53 26.86 6.21 -8.47
N CYS A 54 27.05 6.46 -9.77
CA CYS A 54 27.39 5.43 -10.75
C CYS A 54 28.80 4.83 -10.55
N ALA A 55 29.71 5.56 -9.88
CA ALA A 55 31.06 5.08 -9.59
C ALA A 55 31.14 4.15 -8.37
N GLN A 56 30.09 4.10 -7.54
CA GLN A 56 30.07 3.37 -6.26
C GLN A 56 29.07 2.21 -6.21
N GLY A 57 28.43 1.86 -7.34
CA GLY A 57 27.45 0.77 -7.39
C GLY A 57 26.22 1.01 -6.50
N ALA A 58 25.98 2.26 -6.07
CA ALA A 58 24.85 2.60 -5.22
C ALA A 58 23.58 2.63 -6.07
N VAL A 59 22.66 1.71 -5.80
CA VAL A 59 21.31 1.76 -6.35
C VAL A 59 20.63 2.97 -5.73
N CYS A 60 20.29 3.97 -6.56
CA CYS A 60 19.39 5.06 -6.17
C CYS A 60 17.98 4.47 -5.96
N GLY A 61 17.77 3.75 -4.86
CA GLY A 61 16.47 3.22 -4.49
C GLY A 61 15.51 4.37 -4.25
N GLY A 62 14.32 4.29 -4.84
CA GLY A 62 13.24 5.22 -4.61
C GLY A 62 13.05 5.46 -3.11
N LYS A 63 13.00 6.73 -2.71
CA LYS A 63 12.60 7.07 -1.34
C LYS A 63 11.09 6.90 -1.26
N ASN A 64 10.68 5.68 -0.92
CA ASN A 64 9.29 5.27 -0.71
C ASN A 64 8.49 5.07 -2.00
N ASP A 65 9.14 4.63 -3.07
CA ASP A 65 8.43 4.28 -4.29
C ASP A 65 7.52 3.07 -4.02
N PRO A 66 6.29 3.06 -4.55
CA PRO A 66 5.43 1.91 -4.43
C PRO A 66 6.04 0.71 -5.18
N PRO A 67 5.89 -0.53 -4.66
CA PRO A 67 6.23 -1.74 -5.38
C PRO A 67 5.55 -1.83 -6.75
N THR A 68 6.18 -2.53 -7.68
CA THR A 68 5.62 -2.72 -9.02
C THR A 68 4.42 -3.67 -8.98
N GLN A 69 3.54 -3.62 -9.98
CA GLN A 69 2.36 -4.49 -10.03
C GLN A 69 2.70 -5.99 -10.01
N ALA A 70 3.88 -6.38 -10.53
CA ALA A 70 4.34 -7.77 -10.52
C ALA A 70 4.72 -8.28 -9.12
N ASP A 71 5.01 -7.36 -8.19
CA ASP A 71 5.36 -7.66 -6.80
C ASP A 71 4.12 -7.73 -5.90
N LEU A 72 2.93 -7.47 -6.44
CA LEU A 72 1.69 -7.33 -5.69
C LEU A 72 0.73 -8.50 -5.96
N TRP A 73 -0.04 -8.86 -4.94
CA TRP A 73 -1.21 -9.74 -5.08
C TRP A 73 -2.51 -8.94 -4.92
N ASP A 74 -3.51 -9.26 -5.73
CA ASP A 74 -4.84 -8.68 -5.62
C ASP A 74 -5.57 -9.23 -4.39
N LEU A 75 -5.71 -8.43 -3.33
CA LEU A 75 -6.53 -8.82 -2.19
C LEU A 75 -8.01 -8.70 -2.57
N ARG A 76 -8.67 -9.83 -2.77
CA ARG A 76 -10.09 -9.91 -3.15
C ARG A 76 -10.96 -10.24 -1.94
N TYR A 77 -12.18 -9.74 -1.98
CA TYR A 77 -13.28 -10.32 -1.21
C TYR A 77 -14.09 -11.27 -2.09
N TYR A 78 -14.67 -12.29 -1.47
CA TYR A 78 -15.62 -13.22 -2.05
C TYR A 78 -16.88 -13.19 -1.21
N TYR A 79 -18.03 -13.02 -1.84
CA TYR A 79 -19.30 -12.91 -1.14
C TYR A 79 -20.15 -14.17 -1.28
N ASN A 80 -20.77 -14.56 -0.16
CA ASN A 80 -21.70 -15.66 -0.04
C ASN A 80 -23.12 -15.09 0.10
N ARG A 81 -23.89 -15.11 -1.00
CA ARG A 81 -25.25 -14.54 -1.02
C ARG A 81 -26.21 -15.20 -0.03
N ALA A 82 -26.09 -16.51 0.16
CA ALA A 82 -27.02 -17.26 1.01
C ALA A 82 -26.84 -16.95 2.49
N LYS A 83 -25.64 -16.56 2.91
CA LYS A 83 -25.30 -16.24 4.29
C LYS A 83 -25.07 -14.75 4.53
N VAL A 84 -24.98 -13.96 3.46
CA VAL A 84 -24.58 -12.55 3.48
C VAL A 84 -23.24 -12.43 4.22
N LEU A 85 -22.19 -13.08 3.71
CA LEU A 85 -20.86 -13.12 4.34
C LEU A 85 -19.76 -12.83 3.32
N HIS A 86 -18.69 -12.19 3.75
CA HIS A 86 -17.46 -11.96 3.02
C HIS A 86 -16.34 -12.83 3.57
N ALA A 87 -15.49 -13.30 2.67
CA ALA A 87 -14.21 -13.92 2.95
C ALA A 87 -13.15 -13.28 2.04
N PHE A 88 -11.87 -13.41 2.40
CA PHE A 88 -10.80 -12.63 1.77
C PHE A 88 -9.61 -13.51 1.42
N SER A 89 -9.14 -13.42 0.18
CA SER A 89 -7.93 -14.10 -0.27
C SER A 89 -7.19 -13.22 -1.28
N ALA A 90 -5.87 -13.39 -1.34
CA ALA A 90 -5.03 -12.81 -2.39
C ALA A 90 -4.48 -13.85 -3.37
N THR A 91 -4.70 -15.15 -3.12
CA THR A 91 -4.22 -16.25 -3.97
C THR A 91 -5.32 -17.29 -4.25
N PRO A 92 -5.16 -18.10 -5.31
CA PRO A 92 -6.05 -19.23 -5.59
C PRO A 92 -6.14 -20.22 -4.42
N GLU A 93 -5.02 -20.54 -3.78
CA GLU A 93 -4.94 -21.48 -2.65
C GLU A 93 -5.72 -20.94 -1.44
N GLY A 94 -5.63 -19.64 -1.18
CA GLY A 94 -6.43 -19.01 -0.12
C GLY A 94 -7.93 -19.03 -0.44
N TYR A 95 -8.33 -18.94 -1.71
CA TYR A 95 -9.73 -19.11 -2.10
C TYR A 95 -10.21 -20.55 -1.87
N GLU A 96 -9.38 -21.55 -2.19
CA GLU A 96 -9.69 -22.95 -1.88
C GLU A 96 -9.83 -23.18 -0.37
N GLN A 97 -8.96 -22.58 0.44
CA GLN A 97 -9.09 -22.60 1.90
C GLN A 97 -10.43 -22.02 2.36
N ILE A 98 -10.88 -20.89 1.81
CA ILE A 98 -12.19 -20.31 2.11
C ILE A 98 -13.33 -21.32 1.83
N GLN A 99 -13.26 -22.04 0.70
CA GLN A 99 -14.26 -23.06 0.36
C GLN A 99 -14.25 -24.23 1.36
N ASN A 100 -13.07 -24.58 1.86
CA ASN A 100 -12.85 -25.72 2.75
C ASN A 100 -13.13 -25.40 4.22
N ASN A 101 -13.16 -24.13 4.62
CA ASN A 101 -13.42 -23.65 5.99
C ASN A 101 -14.88 -23.83 6.45
N GLY A 102 -15.64 -24.77 5.89
CA GLY A 102 -16.98 -25.16 6.36
C GLY A 102 -18.12 -24.19 6.05
N ILE A 103 -17.87 -23.11 5.31
CA ILE A 103 -18.90 -22.18 4.83
C ILE A 103 -18.93 -22.26 3.30
N ARG A 104 -19.78 -23.13 2.76
CA ARG A 104 -19.92 -23.31 1.30
C ARG A 104 -20.67 -22.13 0.67
N GLY A 105 -20.38 -21.83 -0.60
CA GLY A 105 -21.16 -20.91 -1.42
C GLY A 105 -20.55 -19.53 -1.67
N TYR A 106 -19.27 -19.33 -1.35
CA TYR A 106 -18.54 -18.14 -1.83
C TYR A 106 -18.27 -18.26 -3.33
N THR A 107 -18.65 -17.27 -4.12
CA THR A 107 -18.53 -17.33 -5.59
C THR A 107 -17.49 -16.35 -6.12
N SER A 108 -16.78 -16.74 -7.17
CA SER A 108 -15.70 -15.97 -7.82
C SER A 108 -16.15 -15.27 -9.12
N LYS A 109 -17.44 -15.00 -9.32
CA LYS A 109 -17.94 -14.44 -10.59
C LYS A 109 -18.64 -13.09 -10.42
N ALA A 110 -19.84 -13.10 -9.86
CA ALA A 110 -20.66 -11.89 -9.76
C ALA A 110 -20.48 -11.14 -8.43
N ASP A 111 -19.80 -11.78 -7.47
CA ASP A 111 -19.84 -11.43 -6.04
C ASP A 111 -18.44 -11.31 -5.42
N GLU A 112 -17.45 -11.01 -6.26
CA GLU A 112 -16.10 -10.73 -5.80
C GLU A 112 -15.66 -9.34 -6.25
N GLY A 113 -14.69 -8.80 -5.53
CA GLY A 113 -14.08 -7.54 -5.89
C GLY A 113 -12.74 -7.34 -5.23
N SER A 114 -11.88 -6.56 -5.89
CA SER A 114 -10.61 -6.16 -5.33
C SER A 114 -10.78 -5.11 -4.24
N LEU A 115 -10.04 -5.29 -3.15
CA LEU A 115 -9.85 -4.33 -2.09
C LEU A 115 -8.60 -3.46 -2.32
N GLY A 116 -7.71 -3.82 -3.23
CA GLY A 116 -6.38 -3.26 -3.39
C GLY A 116 -5.34 -4.36 -3.37
N ALA A 117 -4.07 -3.96 -3.35
CA ALA A 117 -2.96 -4.89 -3.39
C ALA A 117 -2.33 -5.11 -2.02
N THR A 118 -1.98 -6.36 -1.75
CA THR A 118 -1.02 -6.78 -0.74
C THR A 118 0.32 -7.01 -1.41
N LEU A 119 1.42 -6.86 -0.67
CA LEU A 119 2.74 -7.23 -1.18
C LEU A 119 2.87 -8.75 -1.15
N SER A 120 3.32 -9.34 -2.27
CA SER A 120 3.60 -10.77 -2.36
C SER A 120 4.83 -11.16 -1.53
N ASP A 121 5.08 -12.46 -1.35
CA ASP A 121 6.32 -12.93 -0.72
C ASP A 121 7.57 -12.51 -1.51
N ASP A 122 7.53 -12.64 -2.85
CA ASP A 122 8.62 -12.20 -3.73
C ASP A 122 8.81 -10.68 -3.70
N GLY A 123 7.71 -9.94 -3.68
CA GLY A 123 7.71 -8.49 -3.56
C GLY A 123 8.28 -8.01 -2.23
N PHE A 124 7.97 -8.71 -1.13
CA PHE A 124 8.52 -8.41 0.18
C PHE A 124 10.02 -8.69 0.24
N ALA A 125 10.49 -9.78 -0.38
CA ALA A 125 11.92 -10.08 -0.47
C ALA A 125 12.72 -8.98 -1.19
N LYS A 126 12.11 -8.29 -2.17
CA LYS A 126 12.73 -7.19 -2.94
C LYS A 126 12.40 -5.80 -2.40
N LEU A 127 11.61 -5.68 -1.34
CA LEU A 127 11.06 -4.40 -0.89
C LEU A 127 12.16 -3.35 -0.60
N ALA A 128 13.32 -3.76 -0.12
CA ALA A 128 14.44 -2.87 0.16
C ALA A 128 15.02 -2.19 -1.09
N GLU A 129 14.78 -2.74 -2.29
CA GLU A 129 15.23 -2.17 -3.57
C GLU A 129 14.40 -0.94 -3.97
N VAL A 130 13.12 -0.92 -3.60
CA VAL A 130 12.14 0.13 -3.99
C VAL A 130 11.73 1.03 -2.83
N CYS A 131 11.92 0.58 -1.58
CA CYS A 131 11.64 1.33 -0.37
C CYS A 131 12.85 1.24 0.56
N SER A 132 13.78 2.20 0.43
CA SER A 132 15.08 2.18 1.11
C SER A 132 15.03 2.60 2.59
N ASP A 133 13.96 3.25 3.06
CA ASP A 133 13.78 3.63 4.46
C ASP A 133 13.37 2.43 5.35
N GLN A 134 14.24 2.06 6.31
CA GLN A 134 13.97 0.97 7.25
C GLN A 134 12.76 1.26 8.16
N ALA A 135 12.58 2.52 8.59
CA ALA A 135 11.48 2.89 9.47
C ALA A 135 10.12 2.72 8.76
N GLU A 136 10.08 2.85 7.43
CA GLU A 136 8.90 2.53 6.65
C GLU A 136 8.70 1.02 6.52
N ARG A 137 9.75 0.27 6.16
CA ARG A 137 9.69 -1.20 6.06
C ARG A 137 9.26 -1.88 7.37
N ASP A 138 9.61 -1.32 8.53
CA ASP A 138 9.21 -1.84 9.84
C ASP A 138 7.68 -1.83 10.06
N ASN A 139 6.94 -1.03 9.29
CA ASN A 139 5.48 -0.99 9.31
C ASN A 139 4.83 -2.04 8.40
N ILE A 140 5.62 -2.78 7.61
CA ILE A 140 5.10 -3.82 6.73
C ILE A 140 5.00 -5.13 7.50
N LYS A 141 3.79 -5.71 7.55
CA LYS A 141 3.47 -6.92 8.32
C LYS A 141 2.69 -7.91 7.47
N LYS A 142 2.90 -9.19 7.75
CA LYS A 142 2.05 -10.25 7.22
C LYS A 142 0.60 -10.05 7.67
N LEU A 143 -0.33 -10.44 6.82
CA LEU A 143 -1.76 -10.39 7.08
C LEU A 143 -2.37 -11.77 6.84
N TRP A 144 -3.20 -12.18 7.79
CA TRP A 144 -4.07 -13.32 7.67
C TRP A 144 -5.52 -12.91 7.92
N PHE A 145 -6.45 -13.63 7.29
CA PHE A 145 -7.86 -13.59 7.65
C PHE A 145 -8.23 -14.90 8.34
N VAL A 146 -8.54 -14.81 9.63
CA VAL A 146 -8.88 -15.96 10.48
C VAL A 146 -10.38 -16.03 10.64
N LYS A 147 -10.95 -17.19 10.35
CA LYS A 147 -12.36 -17.44 10.62
C LYS A 147 -12.64 -17.42 12.13
N SER A 148 -13.62 -16.61 12.52
CA SER A 148 -14.13 -16.48 13.89
C SER A 148 -15.65 -16.56 13.85
N GLY A 149 -16.19 -17.74 14.18
CA GLY A 149 -17.61 -18.03 13.96
C GLY A 149 -17.92 -18.13 12.47
N GLN A 150 -18.70 -17.18 11.94
CA GLN A 150 -19.05 -17.12 10.51
C GLN A 150 -18.34 -16.00 9.74
N ALA A 151 -17.55 -15.17 10.42
CA ALA A 151 -16.85 -14.04 9.81
C ALA A 151 -15.34 -14.23 9.80
N TYR A 152 -14.67 -13.51 8.91
CA TYR A 152 -13.22 -13.46 8.83
C TYR A 152 -12.67 -12.19 9.48
N ARG A 153 -11.72 -12.35 10.40
CA ARG A 153 -11.05 -11.26 11.11
C ARG A 153 -9.58 -11.21 10.72
N HIS A 154 -9.05 -10.01 10.50
CA HIS A 154 -7.63 -9.86 10.25
C HIS A 154 -6.80 -10.26 11.48
N SER A 155 -5.63 -10.83 11.23
CA SER A 155 -4.55 -11.05 12.20
C SER A 155 -3.24 -10.62 11.57
N PHE A 156 -2.37 -9.98 12.36
CA PHE A 156 -0.98 -9.67 11.98
C PHE A 156 0.03 -10.64 12.60
N GLU A 157 -0.46 -11.54 13.45
CA GLU A 157 0.30 -12.64 14.01
C GLU A 157 -0.08 -13.92 13.29
N ASP A 158 0.90 -14.80 13.07
CA ASP A 158 0.65 -16.13 12.54
C ASP A 158 -0.28 -16.88 13.50
N PRO A 159 -1.53 -17.13 13.11
CA PRO A 159 -2.55 -17.65 14.00
C PRO A 159 -2.37 -19.15 14.30
N LYS A 160 -1.41 -19.84 13.66
CA LYS A 160 -1.16 -21.29 13.74
C LYS A 160 -2.39 -22.18 13.46
N SER A 161 -3.49 -21.58 13.02
CA SER A 161 -4.77 -22.23 12.75
C SER A 161 -4.87 -22.57 11.27
N THR A 162 -5.45 -23.73 10.97
CA THR A 162 -5.77 -24.13 9.60
C THR A 162 -6.87 -23.28 8.97
N ASP A 163 -7.64 -22.55 9.79
CA ASP A 163 -8.75 -21.69 9.34
C ASP A 163 -8.29 -20.27 8.95
N ALA A 164 -6.97 -20.06 8.86
CA ALA A 164 -6.37 -18.78 8.54
C ALA A 164 -5.92 -18.71 7.09
N VAL A 165 -6.43 -17.71 6.38
CA VAL A 165 -6.08 -17.45 4.99
C VAL A 165 -4.97 -16.40 4.95
N TYR A 166 -3.77 -16.80 4.54
CA TYR A 166 -2.66 -15.87 4.31
C TYR A 166 -2.90 -15.05 3.05
N VAL A 167 -2.59 -13.75 3.11
CA VAL A 167 -2.82 -12.83 1.98
C VAL A 167 -1.62 -11.95 1.66
N GLY A 168 -0.41 -12.33 2.10
CA GLY A 168 0.79 -11.50 1.88
C GLY A 168 1.00 -10.45 2.96
N TYR A 169 1.63 -9.33 2.60
CA TYR A 169 1.96 -8.25 3.51
C TYR A 169 1.14 -6.99 3.25
N VAL A 170 0.94 -6.22 4.31
CA VAL A 170 0.26 -4.92 4.30
C VAL A 170 1.05 -3.90 5.11
N SER A 171 0.77 -2.62 4.91
CA SER A 171 1.31 -1.59 5.77
C SER A 171 0.41 -1.33 6.98
N LEU A 172 1.00 -1.12 8.15
CA LEU A 172 0.34 -0.61 9.35
C LEU A 172 0.43 0.91 9.51
N LYS A 173 1.05 1.60 8.54
CA LYS A 173 1.20 3.05 8.53
C LYS A 173 0.88 3.61 7.15
N GLN A 174 0.07 4.67 7.12
CA GLN A 174 -0.20 5.37 5.87
C GLN A 174 1.10 5.83 5.21
N ASN A 175 1.17 5.63 3.89
CA ASN A 175 2.25 6.02 3.00
C ASN A 175 3.59 5.30 3.21
N ALA A 176 3.70 4.34 4.14
CA ALA A 176 4.91 3.53 4.25
C ALA A 176 5.08 2.68 2.98
N CYS A 177 6.22 2.84 2.31
CA CYS A 177 6.55 2.24 1.02
C CYS A 177 5.44 2.43 -0.03
N GLY A 178 4.74 3.57 -0.03
CA GLY A 178 3.69 3.88 -1.00
C GLY A 178 2.31 3.25 -0.73
N ALA A 179 2.08 2.63 0.43
CA ALA A 179 0.77 2.08 0.78
C ALA A 179 -0.22 3.18 1.21
N ILE A 180 -1.23 3.45 0.39
CA ILE A 180 -2.12 4.62 0.58
C ILE A 180 -3.59 4.27 0.87
N TRP A 181 -4.03 3.05 0.61
CA TRP A 181 -5.47 2.71 0.68
C TRP A 181 -5.89 2.19 2.04
N PRO A 182 -6.65 2.97 2.85
CA PRO A 182 -6.99 2.57 4.20
C PRO A 182 -8.06 1.47 4.21
N LYS A 183 -7.91 0.50 5.13
CA LYS A 183 -8.92 -0.52 5.41
C LYS A 183 -9.39 -0.43 6.85
N LYS A 184 -10.66 -0.04 6.98
CA LYS A 184 -11.42 -0.06 8.22
C LYS A 184 -12.31 -1.29 8.23
N ARG A 185 -12.73 -1.67 9.44
CA ARG A 185 -13.57 -2.84 9.66
C ARG A 185 -15.02 -2.42 9.91
N TRP A 186 -15.96 -3.13 9.29
CA TRP A 186 -17.39 -2.81 9.31
C TRP A 186 -18.22 -4.05 9.58
N ALA A 187 -19.14 -3.97 10.53
CA ALA A 187 -20.08 -5.06 10.80
C ALA A 187 -21.36 -4.89 9.98
N CYS A 188 -21.94 -6.00 9.51
CA CYS A 188 -23.20 -5.99 8.78
C CYS A 188 -24.41 -5.86 9.72
N ALA A 189 -25.48 -5.23 9.24
CA ALA A 189 -26.73 -5.05 9.97
C ALA A 189 -27.59 -6.32 10.04
N VAL A 190 -27.44 -7.24 9.08
CA VAL A 190 -28.36 -8.36 8.84
C VAL A 190 -27.71 -9.73 8.94
N SER A 191 -26.40 -9.79 9.16
CA SER A 191 -25.65 -11.04 9.27
C SER A 191 -24.46 -10.90 10.21
N ALA A 192 -23.77 -12.00 10.47
CA ALA A 192 -22.54 -12.01 11.25
C ALA A 192 -21.32 -11.44 10.48
N ASP A 193 -21.52 -10.89 9.28
CA ASP A 193 -20.44 -10.51 8.39
C ASP A 193 -19.52 -9.41 8.92
N MET A 194 -18.27 -9.49 8.45
CA MET A 194 -17.24 -8.49 8.66
C MET A 194 -16.61 -8.06 7.34
N MET A 195 -16.83 -6.80 6.96
CA MET A 195 -16.29 -6.22 5.73
C MET A 195 -15.09 -5.29 5.99
N TYR A 196 -14.13 -5.27 5.07
CA TYR A 196 -12.99 -4.36 5.08
C TYR A 196 -13.05 -3.36 3.92
N ALA A 197 -13.15 -2.08 4.23
CA ALA A 197 -13.29 -1.01 3.22
C ALA A 197 -12.84 0.35 3.77
N GLY A 198 -12.58 1.31 2.89
CA GLY A 198 -12.21 2.67 3.27
C GLY A 198 -13.37 3.49 3.84
N ASP A 199 -14.54 3.41 3.21
CA ASP A 199 -15.77 4.06 3.68
C ASP A 199 -17.00 3.29 3.22
N LEU A 200 -17.86 2.89 4.16
CA LEU A 200 -19.18 2.28 3.90
C LEU A 200 -20.32 3.07 4.57
N SER A 201 -20.09 4.34 4.90
CA SER A 201 -21.07 5.21 5.59
C SER A 201 -22.40 5.36 4.86
N LYS A 202 -22.41 5.13 3.53
CA LYS A 202 -23.60 5.20 2.68
C LYS A 202 -24.17 3.84 2.27
N ASN A 203 -23.54 2.73 2.68
CA ASN A 203 -24.05 1.39 2.36
C ASN A 203 -25.11 0.99 3.41
N THR A 204 -26.30 0.61 2.96
CA THR A 204 -27.45 0.33 3.83
C THR A 204 -27.21 -0.79 4.84
N TRP A 205 -26.30 -1.73 4.57
CA TRP A 205 -25.99 -2.83 5.49
C TRP A 205 -24.87 -2.51 6.49
N TYR A 206 -24.04 -1.48 6.24
CA TYR A 206 -22.87 -1.16 7.08
C TYR A 206 -22.88 0.27 7.65
N ALA A 207 -23.78 1.14 7.20
CA ALA A 207 -23.87 2.52 7.65
C ALA A 207 -24.01 2.59 9.18
N GLY A 208 -23.15 3.38 9.81
CA GLY A 208 -23.09 3.53 11.27
C GLY A 208 -22.54 2.34 12.05
N ARG A 209 -22.03 1.30 11.38
CA ARG A 209 -21.57 0.03 12.00
C ARG A 209 -20.07 -0.20 11.88
N GLN A 210 -19.31 0.88 11.71
CA GLN A 210 -17.87 0.82 11.75
C GLN A 210 -17.39 0.31 13.12
N GLN A 211 -16.46 -0.63 13.11
CA GLN A 211 -15.89 -1.21 14.33
C GLN A 211 -14.70 -0.39 14.82
N ASP A 212 -14.29 -0.64 16.07
CA ASP A 212 -13.07 -0.11 16.67
C ASP A 212 -12.94 1.43 16.55
N GLY A 213 -14.06 2.13 16.75
CA GLY A 213 -14.11 3.59 16.85
C GLY A 213 -13.66 4.33 15.58
N GLY A 214 -13.65 3.69 14.42
CA GLY A 214 -13.22 4.38 13.20
C GLY A 214 -11.85 3.95 12.67
N LYS A 215 -11.12 3.12 13.44
CA LYS A 215 -9.69 2.87 13.21
C LYS A 215 -9.41 2.20 11.87
N VAL A 216 -8.37 2.69 11.19
CA VAL A 216 -7.75 2.00 10.06
C VAL A 216 -6.86 0.89 10.60
N HIS A 217 -7.07 -0.33 10.13
CA HIS A 217 -6.30 -1.50 10.57
C HIS A 217 -5.03 -1.69 9.77
N PHE A 218 -5.09 -1.45 8.46
CA PHE A 218 -3.97 -1.57 7.55
C PHE A 218 -4.20 -0.74 6.28
N TRP A 219 -3.14 -0.54 5.51
CA TRP A 219 -3.13 0.14 4.23
C TRP A 219 -2.65 -0.82 3.14
N LEU A 220 -3.27 -0.70 1.97
CA LEU A 220 -2.97 -1.46 0.77
C LEU A 220 -2.35 -0.57 -0.31
N TRP A 221 -1.69 -1.22 -1.27
CA TRP A 221 -1.16 -0.57 -2.48
C TRP A 221 -2.24 -0.47 -3.56
N GLU A 222 -2.01 0.43 -4.51
CA GLU A 222 -2.84 0.51 -5.71
C GLU A 222 -2.58 -0.71 -6.60
N PHE A 223 -3.66 -1.30 -7.11
CA PHE A 223 -3.63 -2.43 -8.03
C PHE A 223 -4.35 -2.04 -9.31
N GLU A 224 -3.72 -2.22 -10.47
CA GLU A 224 -4.23 -1.69 -11.74
C GLU A 224 -5.56 -2.32 -12.16
N GLU A 225 -5.74 -3.61 -11.90
CA GLU A 225 -6.97 -4.35 -12.28
C GLU A 225 -8.19 -3.93 -11.44
N ALA A 226 -7.92 -3.33 -10.28
CA ALA A 226 -8.92 -2.93 -9.34
C ALA A 226 -9.42 -1.53 -9.71
N LYS A 227 -10.34 -1.46 -10.67
CA LYS A 227 -10.99 -0.22 -11.16
C LYS A 227 -11.20 0.79 -10.03
N ARG A 228 -10.40 1.87 -10.03
CA ARG A 228 -10.12 2.86 -8.98
C ARG A 228 -11.28 3.32 -8.05
N ASN A 229 -12.54 3.17 -8.45
CA ASN A 229 -13.70 3.53 -7.62
C ASN A 229 -14.13 2.42 -6.64
N LYS A 230 -13.92 1.13 -6.97
CA LYS A 230 -14.33 0.02 -6.10
C LYS A 230 -13.46 -0.10 -4.84
N GLN A 231 -12.17 0.17 -4.99
CA GLN A 231 -11.19 0.14 -3.88
C GLN A 231 -11.45 1.21 -2.81
N ARG A 232 -11.98 2.37 -3.24
CA ARG A 232 -12.17 3.58 -2.43
C ARG A 232 -13.47 3.57 -1.63
N ASN A 233 -14.58 3.26 -2.31
CA ASN A 233 -15.92 3.47 -1.76
C ASN A 233 -16.56 2.19 -1.22
N GLY A 234 -15.87 1.05 -1.31
CA GLY A 234 -16.46 -0.25 -0.98
C GLY A 234 -17.86 -0.40 -1.57
N THR A 235 -18.09 0.07 -2.80
CA THR A 235 -19.40 0.00 -3.47
C THR A 235 -19.63 -1.46 -3.82
N ILE A 236 -20.07 -2.18 -2.81
CA ILE A 236 -20.50 -3.57 -2.81
C ILE A 236 -22.01 -3.49 -2.95
N CYS A 237 -22.53 -4.18 -3.97
CA CYS A 237 -23.92 -4.19 -4.38
C CYS A 237 -24.89 -4.46 -3.23
#